data_AF-A0A3N5V795-F1
#
_entry.id   AF-A0A3N5V795-F1
#
_cell.length_a   1.000
_cell.length_b   1.000
_cell.length_c   1.000
_cell.angle_alpha   90.00
_cell.angle_beta   90.00
_cell.angle_gamma   90.00
#
_symmetry.space_group_name_H-M   'P 1'
#
loop_
_entity.id
_entity.type
_entity.pdbx_description
1 polymer ?
#
loop_
_entity_poly.entity_id
_entity_poly.type
_entity_poly.pdbx_seq_one_letter_code
_entity_poly.pdbx_strand_id
1 'polypeptide(L)'
;MSSDGQVLCHGFNNETAELTCSYDPPVVYLASSLELGEQWCSTSQAYEDLEGTVPLGSPVEFCLQVYSVGDLFVPAGTYVAHGVGQFLPGSAAAGFAGYDRFGRRTVSEGRDATDWFAAGVGEIALRLYQYFELSSWSGPATPG
;
A
#
# COMPACT_ATOMS: atom_id res chain seq x y z
N MET A 1 7.62 20.79 15.43
CA MET A 1 6.39 20.03 15.75
C MET A 1 6.14 19.12 14.57
N SER A 2 6.43 17.83 14.73
CA SER A 2 6.35 16.83 13.64
C SER A 2 4.88 16.51 13.44
N SER A 3 4.34 16.79 12.26
CA SER A 3 2.95 16.45 11.93
C SER A 3 2.71 14.96 12.10
N ASP A 4 1.60 14.67 12.75
CA ASP A 4 1.13 13.36 13.19
C ASP A 4 1.04 12.35 12.05
N GLY A 5 1.23 11.08 12.39
CA GLY A 5 1.35 9.96 11.46
C GLY A 5 0.28 9.90 10.36
N GLN A 6 0.63 9.28 9.23
CA GLN A 6 -0.26 9.13 8.09
C GLN A 6 -1.01 7.80 8.14
N VAL A 7 -2.21 7.74 7.56
CA VAL A 7 -2.98 6.51 7.49
C VAL A 7 -2.74 5.86 6.13
N LEU A 8 -2.24 4.63 6.15
CA LEU A 8 -2.20 3.77 4.98
C LEU A 8 -3.44 2.87 5.01
N CYS A 9 -4.33 3.07 4.05
CA CYS A 9 -5.44 2.17 3.79
C CYS A 9 -5.09 1.40 2.52
N HIS A 10 -4.68 0.14 2.67
CA HIS A 10 -4.25 -0.67 1.54
C HIS A 10 -5.43 -1.53 1.06
N GLY A 11 -6.18 -0.99 0.09
CA GLY A 11 -7.13 -1.77 -0.71
C GLY A 11 -6.42 -2.38 -1.92
N PHE A 12 -6.83 -3.56 -2.39
CA PHE A 12 -6.41 -4.07 -3.70
C PHE A 12 -6.85 -3.07 -4.76
N ASN A 13 -5.92 -2.21 -5.20
CA ASN A 13 -6.14 -1.29 -6.30
C ASN A 13 -5.95 -2.07 -7.60
N ASN A 14 -6.83 -3.05 -7.85
CA ASN A 14 -6.83 -3.80 -9.08
C ASN A 14 -8.14 -3.53 -9.82
N GLU A 15 -8.18 -2.40 -10.53
CA GLU A 15 -9.30 -1.98 -11.39
C GLU A 15 -9.71 -3.06 -12.41
N THR A 16 -8.86 -4.07 -12.64
CA THR A 16 -9.08 -5.17 -13.59
C THR A 16 -9.41 -6.53 -12.94
N ALA A 17 -9.30 -6.65 -11.62
CA ALA A 17 -9.75 -7.86 -10.95
C ALA A 17 -11.26 -7.77 -10.74
N GLU A 18 -12.01 -8.71 -11.31
CA GLU A 18 -13.33 -9.04 -10.76
C GLU A 18 -13.10 -9.44 -9.28
N LEU A 19 -13.31 -8.49 -8.37
CA LEU A 19 -13.24 -8.76 -6.93
C LEU A 19 -14.41 -9.69 -6.60
N THR A 20 -14.13 -10.99 -6.55
CA THR A 20 -15.12 -12.02 -6.18
C THR A 20 -15.43 -12.03 -4.68
N CYS A 21 -14.78 -11.20 -3.89
CA CYS A 21 -15.00 -11.06 -2.44
C CYS A 21 -14.77 -9.62 -1.98
N SER A 22 -15.51 -9.21 -0.94
CA SER A 22 -15.21 -7.99 -0.17
C SER A 22 -14.40 -8.37 1.06
N TYR A 23 -13.62 -7.44 1.63
CA TYR A 23 -12.87 -7.68 2.85
C TYR A 23 -12.64 -6.37 3.62
N ASP A 24 -12.41 -6.48 4.93
CA ASP A 24 -12.03 -5.33 5.75
C ASP A 24 -10.64 -4.84 5.33
N PRO A 25 -10.49 -3.59 4.83
CA PRO A 25 -9.19 -3.13 4.38
C PRO A 25 -8.22 -3.05 5.58
N PRO A 26 -6.98 -3.54 5.44
CA PRO A 26 -5.96 -3.33 6.45
C PRO A 26 -5.67 -1.82 6.58
N VAL A 27 -5.85 -1.30 7.79
CA VAL A 27 -5.58 0.09 8.14
C VAL A 27 -4.36 0.16 9.04
N VAL A 28 -3.34 0.91 8.62
CA VAL A 28 -2.10 1.09 9.38
C VAL A 28 -1.84 2.58 9.61
N TYR A 29 -1.54 2.94 10.85
CA TYR A 29 -1.06 4.27 11.21
C TYR A 29 0.47 4.30 11.12
N LEU A 30 0.99 5.06 10.16
CA LEU A 30 2.40 5.18 9.85
C LEU A 30 3.04 6.27 10.71
N ALA A 31 4.25 6.00 11.20
CA ALA A 31 5.10 7.05 11.75
C ALA A 31 5.53 8.04 10.65
N SER A 32 5.99 9.23 11.05
CA SER A 32 6.48 10.25 10.12
C SER A 32 7.76 9.84 9.38
N SER A 33 8.49 8.85 9.91
CA SER A 33 9.65 8.22 9.28
C SER A 33 9.45 6.71 9.25
N LEU A 34 9.63 6.10 8.08
CA LEU A 34 9.56 4.66 7.91
C LEU A 34 10.94 4.11 7.54
N GLU A 35 11.26 2.92 8.04
CA GLU A 35 12.53 2.25 7.75
C GLU A 35 12.35 1.08 6.76
N LEU A 36 13.42 0.78 6.01
CA LEU A 36 13.43 -0.39 5.13
C LEU A 36 13.25 -1.66 5.97
N GLY A 37 12.28 -2.50 5.58
CA GLY A 37 11.95 -3.74 6.25
C GLY A 37 10.96 -3.59 7.41
N GLU A 38 10.58 -2.37 7.79
CA GLU A 38 9.51 -2.13 8.76
C GLU A 38 8.21 -2.79 8.29
N GLN A 39 7.50 -3.41 9.24
CA GLN A 39 6.36 -4.27 8.96
C GLN A 39 5.23 -4.04 9.96
N TRP A 40 4.00 -4.11 9.45
CA TRP A 40 2.78 -4.08 10.23
C TRP A 40 1.86 -5.20 9.77
N CYS A 41 1.20 -5.86 10.72
CA CYS A 41 0.21 -6.88 10.41
C CYS A 41 -1.12 -6.52 11.07
N SER A 42 -2.20 -6.73 10.35
CA SER A 42 -3.57 -6.61 10.82
C SER A 42 -4.36 -7.82 10.38
N THR A 43 -5.39 -8.17 11.13
CA THR A 43 -6.30 -9.23 10.74
C THR A 43 -7.47 -8.63 9.96
N SER A 44 -7.78 -9.17 8.79
CA SER A 44 -8.91 -8.77 7.96
C SER A 44 -9.89 -9.92 7.78
N GLN A 45 -11.19 -9.63 7.89
CA GLN A 45 -12.23 -10.56 7.50
C GLN A 45 -12.53 -10.40 6.01
N ALA A 46 -12.58 -11.51 5.27
CA ALA A 46 -13.16 -11.55 3.93
C ALA A 46 -14.63 -11.95 4.01
N TYR A 47 -15.44 -11.57 3.02
CA TYR A 47 -16.87 -11.82 2.98
C TYR A 47 -17.30 -12.39 1.63
N GLU A 48 -18.31 -13.25 1.67
CA GLU A 48 -18.93 -13.87 0.49
C GLU A 48 -19.77 -12.87 -0.31
N ASP A 49 -20.34 -11.89 0.38
CA ASP A 49 -21.19 -10.85 -0.18
C ASP A 49 -20.49 -9.49 -0.22
N LEU A 50 -20.91 -8.64 -1.15
CA LEU A 50 -20.37 -7.28 -1.29
C LEU A 50 -20.80 -6.35 -0.15
N GLU A 51 -21.88 -6.68 0.56
CA GLU A 51 -22.34 -5.90 1.72
C GLU A 51 -21.52 -6.15 2.99
N GLY A 52 -20.66 -7.19 2.98
CA GLY A 52 -19.79 -7.52 4.11
C GLY A 52 -20.54 -8.16 5.27
N THR A 53 -21.63 -8.88 5.01
CA THR A 53 -22.50 -9.44 6.06
C THR A 53 -22.23 -10.91 6.34
N VAL A 54 -21.67 -11.65 5.39
CA VAL A 54 -21.41 -13.09 5.49
C VAL A 54 -19.90 -13.36 5.46
N PRO A 55 -19.27 -13.61 6.62
CA PRO A 55 -17.85 -13.91 6.71
C PRO A 55 -17.46 -15.15 5.90
N LEU A 56 -16.48 -15.00 5.01
CA LEU A 56 -15.81 -16.10 4.33
C LEU A 56 -14.73 -16.68 5.24
N GLY A 57 -15.08 -17.73 5.99
CA GLY A 57 -14.13 -18.47 6.82
C GLY A 57 -13.51 -17.64 7.96
N SER A 58 -12.34 -18.07 8.43
CA SER A 58 -11.62 -17.38 9.50
C SER A 58 -10.92 -16.12 8.99
N PRO A 59 -10.82 -15.07 9.83
CA PRO A 59 -10.04 -13.88 9.50
C PRO A 59 -8.60 -14.23 9.10
N VAL A 60 -8.07 -13.51 8.12
CA VAL A 60 -6.73 -13.73 7.57
C VAL A 60 -5.80 -12.62 8.07
N GLU A 61 -4.57 -12.98 8.43
CA GLU A 61 -3.55 -11.99 8.74
C GLU A 61 -2.99 -11.40 7.43
N PHE A 62 -3.08 -10.08 7.31
CA PHE A 62 -2.48 -9.30 6.23
C PHE A 62 -1.32 -8.50 6.79
N CYS A 63 -0.16 -8.62 6.16
CA CYS A 63 1.02 -7.86 6.53
C CYS A 63 1.44 -6.91 5.40
N LEU A 64 1.85 -5.71 5.79
CA LEU A 64 2.45 -4.70 4.92
C LEU A 64 3.90 -4.52 5.33
N GLN A 65 4.79 -4.35 4.36
CA GLN A 65 6.21 -4.15 4.60
C GLN A 65 6.79 -3.08 3.65
N VAL A 66 7.73 -2.30 4.18
CA VAL A 66 8.55 -1.38 3.37
C VAL A 66 9.64 -2.17 2.65
N TYR A 67 9.53 -2.28 1.32
CA TYR A 67 10.49 -2.98 0.47
C TYR A 67 11.50 -2.06 -0.19
N SER A 68 11.19 -0.77 -0.29
CA SER A 68 12.09 0.20 -0.91
C SER A 68 11.91 1.58 -0.28
N VAL A 69 12.99 2.34 -0.26
CA VAL A 69 13.01 3.76 0.08
C VAL A 69 13.86 4.49 -0.95
N GLY A 70 13.41 5.64 -1.42
CA GLY A 70 14.23 6.47 -2.29
C GLY A 70 13.49 7.64 -2.91
N ASP A 71 14.24 8.46 -3.63
CA ASP A 71 13.69 9.60 -4.35
C ASP A 71 12.84 9.12 -5.54
N LEU A 72 11.60 9.60 -5.55
CA LEU A 72 10.63 9.32 -6.60
C LEU A 72 10.26 10.63 -7.29
N PHE A 73 10.32 10.61 -8.62
CA PHE A 73 10.14 11.77 -9.47
C PHE A 73 8.75 11.74 -10.08
N VAL A 74 7.95 12.78 -9.83
CA VAL A 74 6.63 13.01 -10.42
C VAL A 74 6.58 14.42 -11.04
N PRO A 75 5.59 14.73 -11.90
CA PRO A 75 5.46 16.07 -12.49
C PRO A 75 5.38 17.20 -11.45
N ALA A 76 4.85 16.92 -10.25
CA ALA A 76 4.74 17.88 -9.16
C ALA A 76 6.06 18.13 -8.39
N GLY A 77 7.08 17.28 -8.56
CA GLY A 77 8.36 17.41 -7.88
C GLY A 77 9.05 16.08 -7.56
N THR A 78 10.04 16.14 -6.67
CA THR A 78 10.76 14.96 -6.18
C THR A 78 10.45 14.78 -4.71
N TYR A 79 10.14 13.55 -4.31
CA TYR A 79 9.77 13.19 -2.94
C TYR A 79 10.55 11.97 -2.47
N VAL A 80 10.93 11.96 -1.20
CA VAL A 80 11.40 10.73 -0.56
C VAL A 80 10.18 9.83 -0.35
N ALA A 81 10.12 8.74 -1.10
CA ALA A 81 9.00 7.83 -1.11
C ALA A 81 9.39 6.44 -0.62
N HIS A 82 8.42 5.75 -0.04
CA HIS A 82 8.52 4.40 0.49
C HIS A 82 7.66 3.51 -0.38
N GLY A 83 8.27 2.47 -0.95
CA GLY A 83 7.60 1.41 -1.68
C GLY A 83 7.14 0.36 -0.68
N VAL A 84 5.82 0.22 -0.53
CA VAL A 84 5.18 -0.71 0.39
C VAL A 84 4.53 -1.83 -0.41
N GLY A 85 4.62 -3.05 0.09
CA GLY A 85 3.96 -4.22 -0.50
C GLY A 85 3.26 -5.04 0.56
N GLN A 86 2.28 -5.83 0.10
CA GLN A 86 1.52 -6.75 0.94
C GLN A 86 2.06 -8.18 0.84
N PHE A 87 1.93 -8.92 1.94
CA PHE A 87 2.09 -10.36 1.96
C PHE A 87 1.15 -11.00 2.97
N LEU A 88 0.80 -12.27 2.70
CA LEU A 88 -0.02 -13.11 3.57
C LEU A 88 0.89 -14.14 4.25
N PRO A 89 1.09 -14.07 5.58
CA PRO A 89 1.90 -15.06 6.29
C PRO A 89 1.41 -16.50 6.05
N GLY A 90 2.35 -17.40 5.74
CA GLY A 90 2.02 -18.80 5.46
C GLY A 90 1.40 -19.09 4.09
N SER A 91 1.12 -18.06 3.29
CA SER A 91 0.80 -18.20 1.87
C SER A 91 2.09 -18.39 1.07
N ALA A 92 2.09 -19.29 0.08
CA ALA A 92 3.11 -19.24 -0.96
C ALA A 92 2.95 -17.87 -1.63
N ALA A 93 3.98 -17.02 -1.56
CA ALA A 93 3.93 -15.67 -2.07
C ALA A 93 3.36 -15.69 -3.49
N ALA A 94 2.08 -15.31 -3.63
CA ALA A 94 1.46 -15.19 -4.93
C ALA A 94 2.28 -14.13 -5.63
N GLY A 95 2.80 -14.44 -6.82
CA GLY A 95 3.68 -13.55 -7.58
C GLY A 95 2.98 -12.27 -7.98
N PHE A 96 2.80 -11.36 -7.03
CA PHE A 96 2.36 -10.01 -7.26
C PHE A 96 3.51 -9.29 -7.95
N ALA A 97 3.20 -8.69 -9.09
CA ALA A 97 4.12 -7.81 -9.77
C ALA A 97 4.23 -6.53 -8.93
N GLY A 98 5.41 -6.25 -8.38
CA GLY A 98 5.69 -4.93 -7.84
C GLY A 98 6.32 -4.01 -8.88
N TYR A 99 6.64 -2.81 -8.45
CA TYR A 99 7.27 -1.78 -9.27
C TYR A 99 8.40 -1.10 -8.50
N ASP A 100 9.54 -0.94 -9.15
CA ASP A 100 10.62 -0.13 -8.60
C ASP A 100 10.29 1.38 -8.65
N ARG A 101 11.15 2.21 -8.05
CA ARG A 101 10.98 3.67 -8.04
C ARG A 101 11.03 4.33 -9.42
N PHE A 102 11.37 3.58 -10.47
CA PHE A 102 11.36 4.02 -11.86
C PHE A 102 10.12 3.53 -12.61
N GLY A 103 9.15 2.93 -11.90
CA GLY A 103 7.92 2.40 -12.49
C GLY A 103 8.14 1.10 -13.28
N ARG A 104 9.31 0.46 -13.13
CA ARG A 104 9.60 -0.79 -13.83
C ARG A 104 9.02 -1.94 -13.04
N ARG A 105 8.27 -2.79 -13.73
CA ARG A 105 7.74 -4.01 -13.15
C ARG A 105 8.89 -4.88 -12.64
N THR A 106 8.86 -5.21 -11.37
CA THR A 106 9.74 -6.20 -10.74
C THR A 106 9.00 -7.52 -10.65
N VAL A 107 9.76 -8.62 -10.74
CA VAL A 107 9.23 -9.97 -10.57
C VAL A 107 10.05 -10.58 -9.45
N SER A 108 9.69 -10.30 -8.21
CA SER A 108 10.15 -11.10 -7.07
C SER A 108 9.08 -12.07 -6.61
N GLU A 109 9.48 -13.02 -5.76
CA GLU A 109 8.60 -13.99 -5.10
C GLU A 109 7.70 -13.28 -4.05
N GLY A 110 6.91 -12.31 -4.50
CA GLY A 110 5.95 -11.53 -3.70
C GLY A 110 6.57 -10.68 -2.59
N ARG A 111 7.74 -10.09 -2.83
CA ARG A 111 8.44 -9.18 -1.89
C ARG A 111 8.87 -7.88 -2.57
N ASP A 112 7.94 -7.29 -3.31
CA ASP A 112 8.17 -6.03 -4.00
C ASP A 112 7.18 -4.96 -3.53
N ALA A 113 7.56 -3.69 -3.73
CA ALA A 113 6.66 -2.57 -3.55
C ALA A 113 5.53 -2.64 -4.59
N THR A 114 4.28 -2.71 -4.15
CA THR A 114 3.11 -2.60 -5.02
C THR A 114 2.61 -1.16 -5.09
N ASP A 115 2.82 -0.40 -4.02
CA ASP A 115 2.33 0.97 -3.85
C ASP A 115 3.44 1.87 -3.33
N TRP A 116 3.33 3.16 -3.64
CA TRP A 116 4.32 4.16 -3.25
C TRP A 116 3.67 5.25 -2.42
N PHE A 117 4.36 5.69 -1.38
CA PHE A 117 3.88 6.65 -0.41
C PHE A 117 4.97 7.66 -0.06
N ALA A 118 4.62 8.94 0.08
CA ALA A 118 5.54 9.97 0.56
C ALA A 118 4.97 10.75 1.75
N ALA A 119 5.84 11.02 2.72
CA ALA A 119 5.51 11.75 3.94
C ALA A 119 4.93 13.14 3.61
N GLY A 120 3.78 13.47 4.20
CA GLY A 120 3.10 14.77 3.98
C GLY A 120 2.45 14.95 2.60
N VAL A 121 2.52 13.92 1.74
CA VAL A 121 1.88 13.90 0.41
C VAL A 121 0.75 12.87 0.39
N GLY A 122 1.04 11.65 0.87
CA GLY A 122 0.14 10.51 0.79
C GLY A 122 0.57 9.50 -0.27
N GLU A 123 -0.40 8.83 -0.88
CA GLU A 123 -0.19 7.83 -1.92
C GLU A 123 0.26 8.48 -3.25
N ILE A 124 1.21 7.83 -3.91
CA ILE A 124 1.70 8.15 -5.24
C ILE A 124 1.37 6.95 -6.14
N ALA A 125 0.36 7.10 -7.00
CA ALA A 125 -0.04 6.03 -7.91
C ALA A 125 0.89 5.93 -9.12
N LEU A 126 1.16 4.70 -9.52
CA LEU A 126 1.71 4.41 -10.83
C LEU A 126 0.59 4.50 -11.88
N ARG A 127 0.78 5.30 -12.93
CA ARG A 127 -0.14 5.40 -14.06
C ARG A 127 0.37 4.61 -15.28
N LEU A 128 -0.53 4.47 -16.25
CA LEU A 128 -0.19 3.92 -17.57
C LEU A 128 1.06 4.61 -18.11
N TYR A 129 1.97 3.83 -18.68
CA TYR A 129 3.30 4.24 -19.20
C TYR A 129 4.45 4.42 -18.19
N GLN A 130 4.37 3.85 -16.99
CA GLN A 130 5.49 3.80 -16.02
C GLN A 130 5.85 5.15 -15.40
N TYR A 131 4.90 6.09 -15.34
CA TYR A 131 5.07 7.36 -14.64
C TYR A 131 4.23 7.38 -13.37
N PHE A 132 4.77 8.00 -12.33
CA PHE A 132 4.09 8.20 -11.06
C PHE A 132 3.35 9.53 -11.03
N GLU A 133 2.14 9.53 -10.46
CA GLU A 133 1.32 10.71 -10.22
C GLU A 133 0.78 10.69 -8.79
N LEU A 134 0.47 11.85 -8.23
CA LEU A 134 -0.19 11.94 -6.93
C LEU A 134 -1.63 11.42 -7.07
N SER A 135 -1.99 10.34 -6.36
CA SER A 135 -3.34 9.78 -6.41
C SER A 135 -4.28 10.40 -5.39
N SER A 136 -3.73 10.91 -4.28
CA SER A 136 -4.49 11.65 -3.29
C SER A 136 -3.63 12.74 -2.65
N TRP A 137 -4.27 13.84 -2.28
CA TRP A 137 -3.68 14.87 -1.45
C TRP A 137 -4.16 14.63 -0.02
N SER A 138 -3.29 14.17 0.88
CA SER A 138 -3.58 14.27 2.30
C SER A 138 -3.48 15.75 2.67
N GLY A 139 -4.62 16.43 2.82
CA GLY A 139 -4.66 17.80 3.34
C GLY A 139 -3.92 17.91 4.68
N PRO A 140 -3.42 19.10 5.04
CA PRO A 140 -2.62 19.27 6.27
C PRO A 140 -3.40 18.78 7.49
N ALA A 141 -2.72 18.02 8.35
CA ALA A 141 -3.25 17.68 9.68
C ALA A 141 -3.61 18.99 10.41
N THR A 142 -4.86 19.11 10.85
CA THR A 142 -5.32 20.25 11.64
C THR A 142 -4.43 20.39 12.88
N PRO A 143 -3.87 21.58 13.17
CA PRO A 143 -3.16 21.79 14.42
C PRO A 143 -4.17 21.68 15.58
N GLY A 144 -3.90 20.78 16.53
CA GLY A 144 -4.48 20.82 17.88
C GLY A 144 -3.74 21.80 18.76
#